data_AF-A0AAV9J550-F1
#
_entry.id   AF-A0AAV9J550-F1
#
_cell.length_a   1.000
_cell.length_b   1.000
_cell.length_c   1.000
_cell.angle_alpha   90.00
_cell.angle_beta   90.00
_cell.angle_gamma   90.00
#
_symmetry.space_group_name_H-M   'P 1'
#
loop_
_entity.id
_entity.type
_entity.pdbx_description
1 polymer ?
#
loop_
_entity_poly.entity_id
_entity_poly.type
_entity_poly.pdbx_seq_one_letter_code
_entity_poly.pdbx_strand_id
1 'polypeptide(L)'
;MADAIAYRPGPLQTWFQPPAPSKRKRDDAGDTEASSLHDVSREEKTNEQPAKKRQTKAAPKPAPAKSTNMTKEAKKLYTETLKIVETRYIELDKKVKAMSPNSRAITISNYATSAAKHLNTAKKLAGMGETVLAFNFVMALGDASHRRISTWKMSGESGDCDDQFVRLDEALPALIEKRETPASRVDELPVVPHRWTDDDADVGPFKTSNGPNKQQRGQMDRQYIDWEKKRREARRARRETCEDWEAVALSDLVGDRKYLAGYGVGEDFHARESEKQPNSYFGKSIAKLEELNAARSGAE
;
A
#
# COMPACT_ATOMS: atom_id res chain seq x y z
N MET A 1 -41.75 -11.13 -49.95
CA MET A 1 -41.28 -9.75 -49.77
C MET A 1 -40.32 -9.77 -48.58
N ALA A 2 -39.04 -9.75 -48.88
CA ALA A 2 -37.96 -9.70 -47.92
C ALA A 2 -37.51 -8.25 -47.83
N ASP A 3 -37.32 -7.72 -46.63
CA ASP A 3 -36.51 -6.53 -46.41
C ASP A 3 -35.43 -6.84 -45.40
N ALA A 4 -34.20 -6.85 -45.94
CA ALA A 4 -32.95 -6.91 -45.23
C ALA A 4 -32.55 -5.49 -44.83
N ILE A 5 -32.33 -5.24 -43.54
CA ILE A 5 -31.65 -4.02 -43.10
C ILE A 5 -30.17 -4.36 -42.96
N ALA A 6 -29.42 -3.88 -43.95
CA ALA A 6 -27.98 -3.92 -44.03
C ALA A 6 -27.33 -3.01 -42.97
N TYR A 7 -26.25 -3.53 -42.41
CA TYR A 7 -25.28 -2.82 -41.57
C TYR A 7 -24.55 -1.72 -42.36
N ARG A 8 -24.35 -0.55 -41.75
CA ARG A 8 -23.22 0.33 -42.08
C ARG A 8 -22.65 1.01 -40.80
N PRO A 9 -21.31 0.98 -40.61
CA PRO A 9 -20.63 1.52 -39.45
C PRO A 9 -20.06 2.95 -39.68
N GLY A 10 -19.92 3.70 -38.57
CA GLY A 10 -19.00 4.84 -38.41
C GLY A 10 -19.64 6.25 -38.44
N PRO A 11 -19.09 7.26 -37.72
CA PRO A 11 -17.70 7.36 -37.30
C PRO A 11 -17.43 7.41 -35.78
N LEU A 12 -16.22 6.98 -35.46
CA LEU A 12 -15.47 7.08 -34.21
C LEU A 12 -15.19 8.54 -33.80
N GLN A 13 -14.97 8.73 -32.49
CA GLN A 13 -14.17 9.79 -31.84
C GLN A 13 -14.60 11.24 -32.13
N THR A 14 -15.04 11.99 -31.12
CA THR A 14 -14.15 12.95 -30.44
C THR A 14 -14.82 13.47 -29.16
N TRP A 15 -14.49 12.93 -27.99
CA TRP A 15 -14.83 13.56 -26.70
C TRP A 15 -13.63 13.62 -25.74
N PHE A 16 -12.42 13.66 -26.30
CA PHE A 16 -11.21 14.01 -25.57
C PHE A 16 -10.80 15.46 -25.85
N GLN A 17 -11.33 16.40 -25.07
CA GLN A 17 -10.64 17.64 -24.75
C GLN A 17 -10.93 18.03 -23.29
N PRO A 18 -9.93 18.02 -22.39
CA PRO A 18 -10.07 18.68 -21.09
C PRO A 18 -10.11 20.21 -21.30
N PRO A 19 -10.89 20.97 -20.50
CA PRO A 19 -10.89 22.42 -20.58
C PRO A 19 -9.51 22.98 -20.22
N ALA A 20 -9.02 23.92 -21.04
CA ALA A 20 -7.74 24.58 -20.86
C ALA A 20 -7.68 25.36 -19.53
N PRO A 21 -6.54 25.35 -18.80
CA PRO A 21 -6.39 26.15 -17.60
C PRO A 21 -6.26 27.64 -17.94
N SER A 22 -7.08 28.46 -17.28
CA SER A 22 -7.02 29.92 -17.34
C SER A 22 -5.68 30.44 -16.80
N LYS A 23 -4.92 31.15 -17.64
CA LYS A 23 -3.70 31.86 -17.27
C LYS A 23 -4.03 33.03 -16.33
N ARG A 24 -3.49 33.04 -15.12
CA ARG A 24 -3.35 34.27 -14.32
C ARG A 24 -1.93 34.79 -14.49
N LYS A 25 -1.86 36.05 -14.94
CA LYS A 25 -0.68 36.85 -15.23
C LYS A 25 -0.03 37.29 -13.91
N ARG A 26 1.28 37.07 -13.75
CA ARG A 26 2.12 37.82 -12.80
C ARG A 26 3.00 38.71 -13.66
N ASP A 27 2.83 40.01 -13.50
CA ASP A 27 3.78 41.01 -14.01
C ASP A 27 4.79 41.29 -12.87
N ASP A 28 6.03 41.47 -13.30
CA ASP A 28 7.28 41.61 -12.54
C ASP A 28 7.59 43.10 -12.25
N ALA A 29 8.62 43.33 -11.42
CA ALA A 29 9.51 44.50 -11.33
C ALA A 29 9.64 45.14 -9.94
N GLY A 30 10.89 45.32 -9.50
CA GLY A 30 11.26 46.29 -8.47
C GLY A 30 12.59 46.01 -7.76
N ASP A 31 13.68 46.37 -8.42
CA ASP A 31 15.08 46.45 -7.95
C ASP A 31 15.28 47.08 -6.55
N THR A 32 16.36 46.70 -5.85
CA THR A 32 17.35 47.69 -5.38
C THR A 32 18.75 47.08 -5.19
N GLU A 33 19.70 47.78 -5.80
CA GLU A 33 21.17 47.72 -5.74
C GLU A 33 21.81 47.56 -4.35
N ALA A 34 22.90 46.81 -4.18
CA ALA A 34 24.32 47.07 -4.52
C ALA A 34 25.08 48.02 -3.56
N SER A 35 26.12 47.45 -2.92
CA SER A 35 27.39 48.07 -2.50
C SER A 35 28.11 47.08 -1.59
N SER A 36 29.43 46.99 -1.49
CA SER A 36 30.61 47.41 -2.26
C SER A 36 31.76 46.75 -1.47
N LEU A 37 32.56 45.86 -2.06
CA LEU A 37 33.91 46.13 -2.58
C LEU A 37 34.95 46.63 -1.57
N HIS A 38 36.19 46.17 -1.80
CA HIS A 38 37.51 46.65 -1.33
C HIS A 38 38.08 46.02 -0.03
N ASP A 39 39.36 45.62 0.06
CA ASP A 39 40.48 45.67 -0.89
C ASP A 39 41.76 44.95 -0.37
N VAL A 40 42.69 44.68 -1.30
CA VAL A 40 44.19 44.53 -1.23
C VAL A 40 44.85 43.63 -0.14
N SER A 41 45.98 42.96 -0.33
CA SER A 41 46.77 42.28 -1.39
C SER A 41 48.07 41.78 -0.71
N ARG A 42 48.77 40.82 -1.33
CA ARG A 42 50.26 40.71 -1.42
C ARG A 42 51.03 40.30 -0.14
N GLU A 43 52.06 39.45 -0.10
CA GLU A 43 53.04 38.95 -1.08
C GLU A 43 53.75 37.67 -0.55
N GLU A 44 54.41 36.96 -1.48
CA GLU A 44 55.41 35.87 -1.38
C GLU A 44 56.58 36.14 -0.39
N LYS A 45 57.51 35.26 0.02
CA LYS A 45 57.99 33.87 -0.19
C LYS A 45 59.07 33.69 0.90
N THR A 46 59.32 32.47 1.40
CA THR A 46 60.70 31.91 1.48
C THR A 46 60.70 30.46 1.94
N ASN A 47 61.69 29.77 1.42
CA ASN A 47 61.87 28.33 1.29
C ASN A 47 62.90 27.89 2.35
N GLU A 48 62.64 26.82 3.11
CA GLU A 48 63.68 25.99 3.74
C GLU A 48 63.09 24.66 4.26
N GLN A 49 63.34 23.58 3.51
CA GLN A 49 63.47 22.21 4.04
C GLN A 49 64.97 21.98 4.37
N PRO A 50 65.42 20.96 5.13
CA PRO A 50 64.74 19.67 5.42
C PRO A 50 64.96 19.08 6.84
N ALA A 51 64.08 18.18 7.28
CA ALA A 51 64.48 17.10 8.21
C ALA A 51 63.56 15.88 8.10
N LYS A 52 64.12 14.76 7.62
CA LYS A 52 63.51 13.43 7.56
C LYS A 52 63.10 12.94 8.95
N LYS A 53 61.83 12.57 9.16
CA LYS A 53 61.42 11.58 10.19
C LYS A 53 60.29 10.67 9.70
N ARG A 54 60.63 9.37 9.69
CA ARG A 54 59.82 8.13 9.77
C ARG A 54 58.41 8.11 9.15
N GLN A 55 58.26 7.30 8.09
CA GLN A 55 57.01 6.64 7.74
C GLN A 55 56.58 5.70 8.88
N THR A 56 55.57 6.09 9.65
CA THR A 56 54.70 5.12 10.32
C THR A 56 53.61 4.73 9.33
N LYS A 57 53.57 3.45 8.95
CA LYS A 57 52.42 2.85 8.25
C LYS A 57 51.17 3.13 9.09
N ALA A 58 50.28 3.96 8.58
CA ALA A 58 48.93 4.06 9.14
C ALA A 58 48.25 2.70 8.91
N ALA A 59 47.77 2.09 9.99
CA ALA A 59 46.86 0.95 9.88
C ALA A 59 45.64 1.37 9.04
N PRO A 60 45.13 0.51 8.13
CA PRO A 60 43.95 0.85 7.37
C PRO A 60 42.80 1.09 8.35
N LYS A 61 42.21 2.30 8.29
CA LYS A 61 40.93 2.56 8.96
C LYS A 61 39.93 1.51 8.49
N PRO A 62 39.18 0.85 9.39
CA PRO A 62 38.09 -0.01 8.95
C PRO A 62 37.11 0.87 8.18
N ALA A 63 36.80 0.47 6.94
CA ALA A 63 35.84 1.20 6.11
C ALA A 63 34.49 1.26 6.84
N PRO A 64 33.95 2.45 7.14
CA PRO A 64 32.58 2.52 7.62
C PRO A 64 31.60 2.43 6.45
N ALA A 65 30.50 1.72 6.68
CA ALA A 65 29.16 2.13 6.21
C ALA A 65 28.71 1.87 4.75
N LYS A 66 28.98 0.70 4.15
CA LYS A 66 28.15 0.26 3.00
C LYS A 66 26.76 -0.23 3.44
N SER A 67 26.68 -1.03 4.52
CA SER A 67 25.40 -1.60 4.97
C SER A 67 24.44 -0.55 5.54
N THR A 68 24.92 0.40 6.34
CA THR A 68 24.09 1.46 6.94
C THR A 68 23.51 2.43 5.92
N ASN A 69 24.16 2.63 4.77
CA ASN A 69 23.60 3.43 3.68
C ASN A 69 22.50 2.66 2.95
N MET A 70 22.71 1.36 2.67
CA MET A 70 21.68 0.53 2.02
C MET A 70 20.41 0.39 2.85
N THR A 71 20.52 0.23 4.18
CA THR A 71 19.34 0.20 5.07
C THR A 71 18.58 1.52 5.06
N LYS A 72 19.27 2.68 5.01
CA LYS A 72 18.62 3.99 4.89
C LYS A 72 17.89 4.14 3.55
N GLU A 73 18.53 3.71 2.46
CA GLU A 73 17.94 3.70 1.12
C GLU A 73 16.70 2.80 1.05
N ALA A 74 16.76 1.62 1.65
CA ALA A 74 15.63 0.69 1.71
C ALA A 74 14.45 1.26 2.51
N LYS A 75 14.70 1.87 3.68
CA LYS A 75 13.66 2.56 4.46
C LYS A 75 13.04 3.73 3.68
N LYS A 76 13.85 4.48 2.95
CA LYS A 76 13.36 5.55 2.07
C LYS A 76 12.48 4.98 0.94
N LEU A 77 12.96 3.96 0.22
CA LEU A 77 12.19 3.29 -0.83
C LEU A 77 10.86 2.74 -0.32
N TYR A 78 10.87 2.09 0.84
CA TYR A 78 9.69 1.57 1.53
C TYR A 78 8.67 2.67 1.80
N THR A 79 9.07 3.73 2.51
CA THR A 79 8.17 4.81 2.91
C THR A 79 7.66 5.63 1.72
N GLU A 80 8.49 5.92 0.73
CA GLU A 80 8.10 6.64 -0.49
C GLU A 80 7.11 5.82 -1.31
N THR A 81 7.36 4.53 -1.51
CA THR A 81 6.45 3.68 -2.29
C THR A 81 5.13 3.47 -1.57
N LEU A 82 5.12 3.35 -0.23
CA LEU A 82 3.87 3.29 0.54
C LEU A 82 3.02 4.55 0.35
N LYS A 83 3.63 5.74 0.33
CA LYS A 83 2.91 6.98 0.04
C LYS A 83 2.30 6.99 -1.37
N ILE A 84 3.00 6.40 -2.35
CA ILE A 84 2.48 6.26 -3.71
C ILE A 84 1.27 5.32 -3.73
N VAL A 85 1.37 4.15 -3.09
CA VAL A 85 0.25 3.21 -2.94
C VAL A 85 -0.94 3.90 -2.27
N GLU A 86 -0.66 4.72 -1.25
CA GLU A 86 -1.68 5.48 -0.53
C GLU A 86 -2.38 6.52 -1.36
N THR A 87 -1.62 7.32 -2.07
CA THR A 87 -2.18 8.31 -2.99
C THR A 87 -3.05 7.62 -4.05
N ARG A 88 -2.59 6.48 -4.58
CA ARG A 88 -3.29 5.78 -5.65
C ARG A 88 -4.64 5.21 -5.23
N TYR A 89 -4.74 4.63 -4.04
CA TYR A 89 -6.05 4.16 -3.57
C TYR A 89 -6.99 5.34 -3.25
N ILE A 90 -6.47 6.49 -2.80
CA ILE A 90 -7.29 7.69 -2.54
C ILE A 90 -7.90 8.19 -3.85
N GLU A 91 -7.16 8.11 -4.95
CA GLU A 91 -7.69 8.40 -6.29
C GLU A 91 -8.78 7.42 -6.69
N LEU A 92 -8.63 6.12 -6.40
CA LEU A 92 -9.68 5.12 -6.66
C LEU A 92 -10.94 5.42 -5.86
N ASP A 93 -10.83 5.79 -4.58
CA ASP A 93 -11.98 6.16 -3.76
C ASP A 93 -12.68 7.42 -4.27
N LYS A 94 -11.91 8.42 -4.71
CA LYS A 94 -12.48 9.61 -5.36
C LYS A 94 -13.23 9.24 -6.63
N LYS A 95 -12.73 8.28 -7.43
CA LYS A 95 -13.41 7.77 -8.62
C LYS A 95 -14.70 7.02 -8.28
N VAL A 96 -14.66 6.13 -7.28
CA VAL A 96 -15.85 5.43 -6.77
C VAL A 96 -16.93 6.43 -6.38
N LYS A 97 -16.55 7.48 -5.65
CA LYS A 97 -17.46 8.54 -5.23
C LYS A 97 -18.01 9.37 -6.40
N ALA A 98 -17.15 9.78 -7.32
CA ALA A 98 -17.52 10.58 -8.49
C ALA A 98 -18.47 9.81 -9.43
N MET A 99 -18.37 8.49 -9.47
CA MET A 99 -19.21 7.65 -10.32
C MET A 99 -20.54 7.23 -9.69
N SER A 100 -20.86 7.63 -8.45
CA SER A 100 -22.17 7.35 -7.83
C SER A 100 -23.32 7.81 -8.75
N PRO A 101 -24.29 6.94 -9.14
CA PRO A 101 -24.63 5.58 -8.68
C PRO A 101 -24.02 4.41 -9.48
N ASN A 102 -23.24 4.69 -10.52
CA ASN A 102 -22.53 3.73 -11.39
C ASN A 102 -21.16 3.29 -10.83
N SER A 103 -20.94 3.38 -9.52
CA SER A 103 -19.67 3.04 -8.86
C SER A 103 -19.23 1.58 -9.02
N ARG A 104 -20.09 0.73 -9.60
CA ARG A 104 -19.85 -0.67 -9.96
C ARG A 104 -18.70 -0.86 -10.97
N ALA A 105 -18.29 0.19 -11.68
CA ALA A 105 -17.15 0.15 -12.59
C ALA A 105 -15.79 0.07 -11.88
N ILE A 106 -15.74 0.31 -10.56
CA ILE A 106 -14.54 0.12 -9.75
C ILE A 106 -14.80 -0.99 -8.75
N THR A 107 -14.13 -2.11 -8.96
CA THR A 107 -14.24 -3.33 -8.17
C THR A 107 -12.97 -3.55 -7.36
N ILE A 108 -12.98 -4.56 -6.50
CA ILE A 108 -11.78 -5.05 -5.80
C ILE A 108 -10.65 -5.36 -6.80
N SER A 109 -10.96 -5.88 -7.99
CA SER A 109 -9.94 -6.16 -9.00
C SER A 109 -9.13 -4.91 -9.38
N ASN A 110 -9.75 -3.71 -9.42
CA ASN A 110 -9.01 -2.48 -9.66
C ASN A 110 -8.03 -2.15 -8.52
N TYR A 111 -8.44 -2.36 -7.27
CA TYR A 111 -7.58 -2.17 -6.10
C TYR A 111 -6.44 -3.21 -6.07
N ALA A 112 -6.77 -4.49 -6.25
CA ALA A 112 -5.80 -5.58 -6.28
C ALA A 112 -4.78 -5.43 -7.41
N THR A 113 -5.24 -5.09 -8.62
CA THR A 113 -4.37 -4.75 -9.75
C THR A 113 -3.47 -3.55 -9.44
N SER A 114 -4.00 -2.52 -8.77
CA SER A 114 -3.20 -1.36 -8.38
C SER A 114 -2.14 -1.71 -7.35
N ALA A 115 -2.45 -2.56 -6.36
CA ALA A 115 -1.51 -3.01 -5.35
C ALA A 115 -0.41 -3.90 -5.95
N ALA A 116 -0.78 -4.88 -6.78
CA ALA A 116 0.14 -5.83 -7.39
C ALA A 116 1.23 -5.16 -8.26
N LYS A 117 0.96 -3.98 -8.84
CA LYS A 117 1.95 -3.19 -9.61
C LYS A 117 3.21 -2.84 -8.80
N HIS A 118 3.10 -2.81 -7.48
CA HIS A 118 4.20 -2.43 -6.60
C HIS A 118 5.02 -3.63 -6.08
N LEU A 119 4.71 -4.87 -6.47
CA LEU A 119 5.44 -6.07 -6.04
C LEU A 119 6.95 -6.03 -6.38
N ASN A 120 7.33 -5.35 -7.46
CA ASN A 120 8.74 -5.16 -7.80
C ASN A 120 9.51 -4.40 -6.70
N THR A 121 8.84 -3.52 -5.94
CA THR A 121 9.46 -2.86 -4.79
C THR A 121 9.73 -3.86 -3.66
N ALA A 122 8.82 -4.79 -3.37
CA ALA A 122 9.07 -5.86 -2.40
C ALA A 122 10.29 -6.70 -2.79
N LYS A 123 10.38 -7.09 -4.07
CA LYS A 123 11.53 -7.84 -4.60
C LYS A 123 12.84 -7.07 -4.46
N LYS A 124 12.83 -5.75 -4.74
CA LYS A 124 14.00 -4.87 -4.54
C LYS A 124 14.42 -4.79 -3.08
N LEU A 125 13.47 -4.57 -2.16
CA LEU A 125 13.73 -4.54 -0.72
C LEU A 125 14.36 -5.86 -0.24
N ALA A 126 13.81 -6.99 -0.68
CA ALA A 126 14.37 -8.30 -0.36
C ALA A 126 15.79 -8.49 -0.94
N GLY A 127 16.04 -8.01 -2.17
CA GLY A 127 17.36 -8.02 -2.80
C GLY A 127 18.39 -7.13 -2.11
N MET A 128 17.95 -6.11 -1.36
CA MET A 128 18.81 -5.29 -0.50
C MET A 128 19.11 -5.94 0.86
N GLY A 129 18.61 -7.16 1.11
CA GLY A 129 18.73 -7.86 2.39
C GLY A 129 17.69 -7.45 3.44
N GLU A 130 16.74 -6.59 3.07
CA GLU A 130 15.77 -6.01 4.00
C GLU A 130 14.46 -6.80 3.99
N THR A 131 14.55 -8.09 4.38
CA THR A 131 13.41 -9.04 4.41
C THR A 131 12.25 -8.53 5.25
N VAL A 132 12.53 -7.89 6.39
CA VAL A 132 11.51 -7.34 7.29
C VAL A 132 10.68 -6.26 6.60
N LEU A 133 11.34 -5.32 5.91
CA LEU A 133 10.68 -4.25 5.15
C LEU A 133 9.93 -4.80 3.94
N ALA A 134 10.50 -5.75 3.22
CA ALA A 134 9.85 -6.41 2.09
C ALA A 134 8.54 -7.10 2.54
N PHE A 135 8.58 -7.86 3.63
CA PHE A 135 7.41 -8.54 4.19
C PHE A 135 6.33 -7.53 4.59
N ASN A 136 6.69 -6.52 5.40
CA ASN A 136 5.75 -5.49 5.84
C ASN A 136 5.15 -4.72 4.65
N PHE A 137 5.91 -4.57 3.56
CA PHE A 137 5.44 -3.93 2.34
C PHE A 137 4.39 -4.79 1.63
N VAL A 138 4.62 -6.10 1.45
CA VAL A 138 3.63 -6.99 0.82
C VAL A 138 2.35 -7.07 1.66
N MET A 139 2.47 -7.14 2.99
CA MET A 139 1.29 -7.06 3.89
C MET A 139 0.50 -5.76 3.70
N ALA A 140 1.19 -4.62 3.52
CA ALA A 140 0.53 -3.35 3.22
C ALA A 140 -0.13 -3.32 1.84
N LEU A 141 0.43 -4.01 0.83
CA LEU A 141 -0.21 -4.20 -0.48
C LEU A 141 -1.46 -5.08 -0.35
N GLY A 142 -1.40 -6.14 0.45
CA GLY A 142 -2.53 -7.00 0.77
C GLY A 142 -3.70 -6.27 1.44
N ASP A 143 -3.42 -5.31 2.32
CA ASP A 143 -4.43 -4.46 2.96
C ASP A 143 -4.97 -3.38 1.99
N ALA A 144 -4.14 -2.89 1.06
CA ALA A 144 -4.55 -1.94 0.03
C ALA A 144 -5.39 -2.56 -1.10
N SER A 145 -5.29 -3.88 -1.31
CA SER A 145 -5.92 -4.59 -2.44
C SER A 145 -7.43 -4.75 -2.31
N HIS A 146 -7.99 -4.59 -1.10
CA HIS A 146 -9.43 -4.70 -0.82
C HIS A 146 -10.00 -3.51 -0.05
N ARG A 147 -9.34 -2.35 -0.14
CA ARG A 147 -9.61 -1.18 0.71
C ARG A 147 -11.10 -0.83 0.81
N ARG A 148 -11.80 -0.79 -0.33
CA ARG A 148 -13.20 -0.40 -0.39
C ARG A 148 -14.04 -1.42 -1.13
N ILE A 149 -14.80 -2.18 -0.35
CA ILE A 149 -15.94 -2.96 -0.80
C ILE A 149 -17.13 -2.60 0.09
N SER A 150 -18.22 -2.15 -0.54
CA SER A 150 -19.43 -1.74 0.19
C SER A 150 -20.64 -2.59 -0.18
N THR A 151 -20.55 -3.35 -1.27
CA THR A 151 -21.59 -4.25 -1.74
C THR A 151 -20.92 -5.45 -2.40
N TRP A 152 -21.61 -6.59 -2.43
CA TRP A 152 -21.17 -7.75 -3.19
C TRP A 152 -20.90 -7.39 -4.66
N LYS A 153 -21.63 -6.43 -5.26
CA LYS A 153 -21.39 -6.00 -6.65
C LYS A 153 -20.02 -5.35 -6.88
N MET A 154 -19.35 -4.90 -5.83
CA MET A 154 -17.97 -4.38 -5.91
C MET A 154 -16.91 -5.48 -5.78
N SER A 155 -17.29 -6.74 -5.50
CA SER A 155 -16.36 -7.88 -5.56
C SER A 155 -15.77 -8.07 -6.96
N GLY A 156 -16.50 -7.64 -7.99
CA GLY A 156 -16.21 -7.96 -9.38
C GLY A 156 -16.95 -9.23 -9.81
N GLU A 157 -16.69 -9.66 -11.03
CA GLU A 157 -17.14 -10.98 -11.47
C GLU A 157 -16.33 -12.06 -10.74
N SER A 158 -16.90 -13.26 -10.65
CA SER A 158 -16.25 -14.41 -10.01
C SER A 158 -14.83 -14.60 -10.60
N GLY A 159 -13.81 -14.59 -9.75
CA GLY A 159 -12.41 -14.80 -10.15
C GLY A 159 -11.61 -13.56 -10.61
N ASP A 160 -12.23 -12.39 -10.80
CA ASP A 160 -11.55 -11.21 -11.38
C ASP A 160 -10.33 -10.69 -10.59
N CYS A 161 -10.29 -10.95 -9.29
CA CYS A 161 -9.21 -10.52 -8.41
C CYS A 161 -8.25 -11.65 -8.02
N ASP A 162 -8.55 -12.90 -8.37
CA ASP A 162 -7.83 -14.07 -7.87
C ASP A 162 -6.37 -14.08 -8.33
N ASP A 163 -6.11 -13.83 -9.61
CA ASP A 163 -4.75 -13.72 -10.15
C ASP A 163 -3.90 -12.70 -9.38
N GLN A 164 -4.52 -11.59 -8.97
CA GLN A 164 -3.83 -10.50 -8.30
C GLN A 164 -3.56 -10.85 -6.84
N PHE A 165 -4.49 -11.53 -6.17
CA PHE A 165 -4.28 -12.07 -4.84
C PHE A 165 -3.24 -13.19 -4.82
N VAL A 166 -3.27 -14.11 -5.79
CA VAL A 166 -2.27 -15.17 -5.96
C VAL A 166 -0.88 -14.56 -6.17
N ARG A 167 -0.74 -13.53 -7.01
CA ARG A 167 0.56 -12.84 -7.21
C ARG A 167 1.07 -12.16 -5.94
N LEU A 168 0.18 -11.58 -5.14
CA LEU A 168 0.55 -10.97 -3.86
C LEU A 168 0.94 -12.06 -2.84
N ASP A 169 0.19 -13.17 -2.82
CA ASP A 169 0.44 -14.33 -1.97
C ASP A 169 1.80 -14.97 -2.28
N GLU A 170 2.13 -15.19 -3.56
CA GLU A 170 3.40 -15.78 -3.98
C GLU A 170 4.64 -15.00 -3.52
N ALA A 171 4.49 -13.71 -3.20
CA ALA A 171 5.59 -12.89 -2.73
C ALA A 171 5.92 -13.09 -1.23
N LEU A 172 5.02 -13.67 -0.44
CA LEU A 172 5.17 -13.77 1.02
C LEU A 172 5.89 -15.03 1.53
N PRO A 173 5.65 -16.26 1.04
CA PRO A 173 6.22 -17.48 1.61
C PRO A 173 7.74 -17.44 1.78
N ALA A 174 8.46 -17.03 0.73
CA ALA A 174 9.92 -16.91 0.79
C ALA A 174 10.40 -15.80 1.75
N LEU A 175 9.57 -14.79 2.05
CA LEU A 175 9.88 -13.76 3.04
C LEU A 175 9.60 -14.24 4.46
N ILE A 176 8.54 -15.02 4.65
CA ILE A 176 8.19 -15.68 5.92
C ILE A 176 9.33 -16.60 6.34
N GLU A 177 9.80 -17.47 5.44
CA GLU A 177 10.87 -18.43 5.73
C GLU A 177 12.23 -17.78 6.04
N LYS A 178 12.48 -16.59 5.48
CA LYS A 178 13.73 -15.84 5.69
C LYS A 178 13.69 -14.94 6.93
N ARG A 179 12.53 -14.80 7.58
CA ARG A 179 12.43 -14.03 8.82
C ARG A 179 12.83 -14.88 10.00
N GLU A 180 13.44 -14.23 10.98
CA GLU A 180 13.71 -14.87 12.27
C GLU A 180 12.39 -15.16 12.98
N THR A 181 12.24 -16.40 13.45
CA THR A 181 11.09 -16.82 14.25
C THR A 181 11.04 -15.99 15.54
N PRO A 182 9.87 -15.46 15.93
CA PRO A 182 9.73 -14.71 17.17
C PRO A 182 10.20 -15.52 18.38
N ALA A 183 11.04 -14.91 19.22
CA ALA A 183 11.56 -15.56 20.43
C ALA A 183 10.49 -15.77 21.51
N SER A 184 9.46 -14.92 21.52
CA SER A 184 8.38 -14.91 22.50
C SER A 184 7.02 -14.95 21.79
N ARG A 185 6.03 -15.52 22.47
CA ARG A 185 4.61 -15.39 22.11
C ARG A 185 4.01 -14.25 22.91
N VAL A 186 3.10 -13.53 22.29
CA VAL A 186 2.29 -12.54 23.01
C VAL A 186 0.94 -13.15 23.30
N ASP A 187 0.53 -13.17 24.57
CA ASP A 187 -0.78 -13.72 24.99
C ASP A 187 -1.94 -12.96 24.33
N GLU A 188 -1.82 -11.64 24.21
CA GLU A 188 -2.80 -10.77 23.55
C GLU A 188 -2.14 -9.82 22.55
N LEU A 189 -2.57 -9.90 21.29
CA LEU A 189 -2.08 -9.00 20.25
C LEU A 189 -2.53 -7.56 20.53
N PRO A 190 -1.70 -6.55 20.20
CA PRO A 190 -2.12 -5.15 20.27
C PRO A 190 -3.44 -4.91 19.52
N VAL A 191 -4.36 -4.21 20.19
CA VAL A 191 -5.71 -3.97 19.68
C VAL A 191 -5.64 -3.08 18.43
N VAL A 192 -6.37 -3.52 17.40
CA VAL A 192 -6.61 -2.76 16.18
C VAL A 192 -8.10 -2.46 16.10
N PRO A 193 -8.51 -1.24 15.70
CA PRO A 193 -9.92 -0.94 15.47
C PRO A 193 -10.59 -1.97 14.55
N HIS A 194 -11.83 -2.33 14.85
CA HIS A 194 -12.61 -3.20 13.95
C HIS A 194 -12.86 -2.48 12.61
N ARG A 195 -13.28 -3.23 11.60
CA ARG A 195 -13.66 -2.66 10.30
C ARG A 195 -14.92 -1.83 10.45
N TRP A 196 -14.95 -0.68 9.79
CA TRP A 196 -16.09 0.23 9.85
C TRP A 196 -17.39 -0.46 9.44
N THR A 197 -18.46 -0.24 10.21
CA THR A 197 -19.84 -0.59 9.87
C THR A 197 -20.73 0.66 9.91
N ASP A 198 -21.94 0.56 9.39
CA ASP A 198 -22.90 1.67 9.48
C ASP A 198 -23.28 2.03 10.93
N ASP A 199 -23.08 1.11 11.89
CA ASP A 199 -23.32 1.34 13.31
C ASP A 199 -22.25 2.24 13.95
N ASP A 200 -21.06 2.34 13.35
CA ASP A 200 -20.00 3.26 13.78
C ASP A 200 -20.29 4.71 13.39
N ALA A 201 -21.33 4.94 12.57
CA ALA A 201 -21.66 6.27 12.07
C ALA A 201 -22.22 7.20 13.14
N ASP A 202 -21.50 8.28 13.41
CA ASP A 202 -21.98 9.37 14.25
C ASP A 202 -22.66 10.45 13.39
N VAL A 203 -23.89 10.17 12.97
CA VAL A 203 -24.71 11.08 12.14
C VAL A 203 -26.11 11.33 12.69
N GLY A 204 -26.33 10.92 13.94
CA GLY A 204 -27.62 10.94 14.62
C GLY A 204 -28.66 10.02 13.96
N PRO A 205 -29.90 9.99 14.48
CA PRO A 205 -30.95 9.18 13.90
C PRO A 205 -31.21 9.58 12.45
N PHE A 206 -31.47 8.58 11.60
CA PHE A 206 -31.84 8.83 10.21
C PHE A 206 -33.14 9.62 10.17
N LYS A 207 -33.08 10.83 9.60
CA LYS A 207 -34.25 11.73 9.50
C LYS A 207 -35.29 11.24 8.51
N THR A 208 -34.94 10.23 7.71
CA THR A 208 -35.81 9.60 6.72
C THR A 208 -36.09 8.17 7.16
N SER A 209 -37.34 7.73 7.00
CA SER A 209 -37.78 6.36 7.33
C SER A 209 -37.02 5.27 6.56
N ASN A 210 -36.35 5.63 5.46
CA ASN A 210 -35.74 4.70 4.51
C ASN A 210 -34.19 4.78 4.51
N GLY A 211 -33.55 5.19 5.61
CA GLY A 211 -32.09 5.22 5.78
C GLY A 211 -31.47 6.64 5.79
N PRO A 212 -30.14 6.78 5.69
CA PRO A 212 -29.46 8.08 5.81
C PRO A 212 -29.76 8.99 4.62
N ASN A 213 -29.98 10.29 4.85
CA ASN A 213 -30.17 11.27 3.77
C ASN A 213 -28.84 11.61 3.04
N LYS A 214 -28.87 12.44 1.99
CA LYS A 214 -27.65 12.80 1.21
C LYS A 214 -26.53 13.42 2.06
N GLN A 215 -26.88 14.28 3.02
CA GLN A 215 -25.92 14.92 3.91
C GLN A 215 -25.31 13.90 4.89
N GLN A 216 -26.16 13.06 5.50
CA GLN A 216 -25.74 11.99 6.40
C GLN A 216 -24.83 10.98 5.67
N ARG A 217 -25.19 10.53 4.46
CA ARG A 217 -24.33 9.68 3.62
C ARG A 217 -22.97 10.32 3.34
N GLY A 218 -22.95 11.63 3.10
CA GLY A 218 -21.70 12.37 2.91
C GLY A 218 -20.84 12.46 4.17
N GLN A 219 -21.44 12.49 5.35
CA GLN A 219 -20.74 12.45 6.65
C GLN A 219 -20.23 11.04 6.95
N MET A 220 -21.06 10.01 6.79
CA MET A 220 -20.69 8.59 6.94
C MET A 220 -19.49 8.24 6.05
N ASP A 221 -19.50 8.65 4.78
CA ASP A 221 -18.38 8.40 3.84
C ASP A 221 -17.06 9.03 4.31
N ARG A 222 -17.10 10.21 4.95
CA ARG A 222 -15.90 10.83 5.53
C ARG A 222 -15.42 10.09 6.77
N GLN A 223 -16.33 9.73 7.66
CA GLN A 223 -16.01 8.97 8.87
C GLN A 223 -15.42 7.60 8.52
N TYR A 224 -16.01 6.89 7.54
CA TYR A 224 -15.47 5.65 6.98
C TYR A 224 -14.03 5.80 6.50
N ILE A 225 -13.75 6.82 5.67
CA ILE A 225 -12.40 7.06 5.12
C ILE A 225 -11.39 7.29 6.25
N ASP A 226 -11.74 8.10 7.25
CA ASP A 226 -10.86 8.42 8.38
C ASP A 226 -10.68 7.21 9.31
N TRP A 227 -11.73 6.44 9.55
CA TRP A 227 -11.69 5.23 10.37
C TRP A 227 -10.80 4.15 9.75
N GLU A 228 -11.06 3.80 8.48
CA GLU A 228 -10.24 2.81 7.76
C GLU A 228 -8.81 3.31 7.54
N LYS A 229 -8.57 4.62 7.51
CA LYS A 229 -7.19 5.14 7.54
C LYS A 229 -6.51 4.83 8.87
N LYS A 230 -7.10 5.24 9.99
CA LYS A 230 -6.55 5.00 11.34
C LYS A 230 -6.38 3.52 11.64
N ARG A 231 -7.36 2.69 11.27
CA ARG A 231 -7.29 1.23 11.39
C ARG A 231 -6.06 0.65 10.70
N ARG A 232 -5.80 1.06 9.46
CA ARG A 232 -4.65 0.52 8.68
C ARG A 232 -3.31 1.04 9.19
N GLU A 233 -3.26 2.29 9.65
CA GLU A 233 -2.10 2.82 10.36
C GLU A 233 -1.81 2.00 11.64
N ALA A 234 -2.84 1.67 12.42
CA ALA A 234 -2.72 0.81 13.60
C ALA A 234 -2.27 -0.61 13.24
N ARG A 235 -2.82 -1.23 12.19
CA ARG A 235 -2.35 -2.54 11.69
C ARG A 235 -0.89 -2.51 11.27
N ARG A 236 -0.47 -1.47 10.56
CA ARG A 236 0.92 -1.29 10.13
C ARG A 236 1.84 -1.14 11.35
N ALA A 237 1.50 -0.23 12.26
CA ALA A 237 2.27 -0.02 13.49
C ALA A 237 2.40 -1.35 14.25
N ARG A 238 1.31 -2.09 14.43
CA ARG A 238 1.29 -3.41 15.06
C ARG A 238 2.28 -4.40 14.40
N ARG A 239 2.31 -4.47 13.06
CA ARG A 239 3.26 -5.34 12.33
C ARG A 239 4.72 -4.91 12.46
N GLU A 240 4.96 -3.63 12.67
CA GLU A 240 6.31 -3.06 12.76
C GLU A 240 6.87 -3.09 14.19
N THR A 241 6.01 -3.07 15.22
CA THR A 241 6.44 -2.97 16.62
C THR A 241 6.24 -4.25 17.43
N CYS A 242 5.33 -5.14 17.03
CA CYS A 242 5.08 -6.38 17.77
C CYS A 242 6.15 -7.43 17.41
N GLU A 243 6.76 -8.03 18.43
CA GLU A 243 7.77 -9.09 18.27
C GLU A 243 7.18 -10.35 17.63
N ASP A 244 5.95 -10.73 18.04
CA ASP A 244 5.22 -11.87 17.49
C ASP A 244 4.55 -11.54 16.15
N TRP A 245 5.40 -11.25 15.17
CA TRP A 245 4.98 -10.85 13.84
C TRP A 245 4.20 -11.96 13.11
N GLU A 246 4.43 -13.23 13.44
CA GLU A 246 3.73 -14.39 12.88
C GLU A 246 2.25 -14.36 13.26
N ALA A 247 1.95 -14.24 14.56
CA ALA A 247 0.58 -14.16 15.06
C ALA A 247 -0.14 -12.91 14.53
N VAL A 248 0.55 -11.76 14.47
CA VAL A 248 0.00 -10.53 13.89
C VAL A 248 -0.35 -10.72 12.40
N ALA A 249 0.57 -11.28 11.61
CA ALA A 249 0.35 -11.47 10.19
C ALA A 249 -0.77 -12.48 9.90
N LEU A 250 -0.82 -13.57 10.66
CA LEU A 250 -1.87 -14.57 10.54
C LEU A 250 -3.24 -13.98 10.87
N SER A 251 -3.35 -13.28 12.00
CA SER A 251 -4.56 -12.57 12.41
C SER A 251 -5.04 -11.59 11.34
N ASP A 252 -4.10 -10.82 10.77
CA ASP A 252 -4.38 -9.86 9.71
C ASP A 252 -4.93 -10.53 8.44
N LEU A 253 -4.26 -11.57 7.93
CA LEU A 253 -4.65 -12.23 6.68
C LEU A 253 -5.95 -13.02 6.82
N VAL A 254 -6.14 -13.74 7.93
CA VAL A 254 -7.37 -14.50 8.20
C VAL A 254 -8.56 -13.56 8.37
N GLY A 255 -8.38 -12.45 9.10
CA GLY A 255 -9.42 -11.43 9.26
C GLY A 255 -9.84 -10.82 7.92
N ASP A 256 -8.89 -10.54 7.04
CA ASP A 256 -9.16 -10.00 5.70
C ASP A 256 -9.83 -11.03 4.79
N ARG A 257 -9.39 -12.29 4.82
CA ARG A 257 -10.02 -13.39 4.08
C ARG A 257 -11.48 -13.58 4.49
N LYS A 258 -11.77 -13.58 5.80
CA LYS A 258 -13.14 -13.68 6.32
C LYS A 258 -14.00 -12.49 5.91
N TYR A 259 -13.45 -11.28 5.98
CA TYR A 259 -14.12 -10.07 5.52
C TYR A 259 -14.48 -10.17 4.04
N LEU A 260 -13.54 -10.56 3.19
CA LEU A 260 -13.72 -10.73 1.76
C LEU A 260 -14.76 -11.80 1.42
N ALA A 261 -14.76 -12.94 2.11
CA ALA A 261 -15.76 -13.98 1.96
C ALA A 261 -17.18 -13.46 2.23
N GLY A 262 -17.36 -12.56 3.21
CA GLY A 262 -18.64 -11.90 3.49
C GLY A 262 -19.22 -11.09 2.32
N TYR A 263 -18.41 -10.76 1.31
CA TYR A 263 -18.84 -10.11 0.08
C TYR A 263 -18.81 -11.02 -1.15
N GLY A 264 -18.59 -12.32 -0.98
CA GLY A 264 -18.52 -13.28 -2.08
C GLY A 264 -17.19 -13.29 -2.84
N VAL A 265 -16.14 -12.66 -2.30
CA VAL A 265 -14.84 -12.58 -2.96
C VAL A 265 -14.11 -13.91 -2.78
N GLY A 266 -13.68 -14.51 -3.89
CA GLY A 266 -13.03 -15.81 -3.91
C GLY A 266 -14.01 -16.98 -3.73
N GLU A 267 -15.32 -16.74 -3.76
CA GLU A 267 -16.32 -17.80 -3.93
C GLU A 267 -16.69 -17.88 -5.40
N ASP A 268 -16.47 -19.04 -6.01
CA ASP A 268 -17.09 -19.32 -7.31
C ASP A 268 -18.56 -19.69 -7.08
N PHE A 269 -19.44 -18.70 -7.20
CA PHE A 269 -20.88 -18.87 -7.03
C PHE A 269 -21.50 -19.85 -8.05
N HIS A 270 -20.82 -20.12 -9.17
CA HIS A 270 -21.27 -21.06 -10.19
C HIS A 270 -20.67 -22.45 -10.05
N ALA A 271 -19.61 -22.61 -9.25
CA ALA A 271 -19.03 -23.92 -8.96
C ALA A 271 -19.97 -24.74 -8.07
N ARG A 272 -20.02 -26.05 -8.31
CA ARG A 272 -20.61 -26.98 -7.35
C ARG A 272 -19.86 -26.88 -6.04
N GLU A 273 -20.52 -27.18 -4.92
CA GLU A 273 -19.90 -27.08 -3.59
C GLU A 273 -18.63 -27.92 -3.45
N SER A 274 -18.53 -29.02 -4.21
CA SER A 274 -17.34 -29.86 -4.35
C SER A 274 -16.19 -29.27 -5.18
N GLU A 275 -16.46 -28.21 -5.94
CA GLU A 275 -15.55 -27.54 -6.88
C GLU A 275 -15.18 -26.12 -6.42
N LYS A 276 -15.86 -25.59 -5.40
CA LYS A 276 -15.55 -24.28 -4.81
C LYS A 276 -14.13 -24.29 -4.28
N GLN A 277 -13.24 -23.59 -4.97
CA GLN A 277 -11.92 -23.32 -4.43
C GLN A 277 -12.05 -22.37 -3.24
N PRO A 278 -11.31 -22.62 -2.15
CA PRO A 278 -11.32 -21.74 -1.00
C PRO A 278 -10.71 -20.39 -1.42
N ASN A 279 -11.30 -19.28 -0.95
CA ASN A 279 -10.93 -17.91 -1.29
C ASN A 279 -9.41 -17.75 -1.51
N SER A 280 -9.04 -17.32 -2.72
CA SER A 280 -7.68 -17.18 -3.23
C SER A 280 -6.82 -16.18 -2.44
N TYR A 281 -7.43 -15.38 -1.57
CA TYR A 281 -6.75 -14.39 -0.75
C TYR A 281 -5.74 -15.03 0.19
N PHE A 282 -4.46 -14.91 -0.18
CA PHE A 282 -3.29 -15.26 0.63
C PHE A 282 -3.30 -16.70 1.19
N GLY A 283 -3.84 -17.66 0.43
CA GLY A 283 -3.99 -19.04 0.88
C GLY A 283 -2.68 -19.72 1.26
N LYS A 284 -1.62 -19.56 0.45
CA LYS A 284 -0.30 -20.18 0.73
C LYS A 284 0.35 -19.55 1.95
N SER A 285 0.28 -18.23 2.07
CA SER A 285 0.87 -17.49 3.20
C SER A 285 0.16 -17.81 4.52
N ILE A 286 -1.17 -17.89 4.51
CA ILE A 286 -1.95 -18.30 5.69
C ILE A 286 -1.54 -19.71 6.13
N ALA A 287 -1.54 -20.67 5.20
CA ALA A 287 -1.14 -22.05 5.51
C ALA A 287 0.29 -22.13 6.07
N LYS A 288 1.22 -21.33 5.53
CA LYS A 288 2.61 -21.28 6.03
C LYS A 288 2.69 -20.70 7.46
N LEU A 289 1.93 -19.65 7.74
CA LEU A 289 1.88 -19.05 9.07
C LEU A 289 1.20 -19.97 10.09
N GLU A 290 0.17 -20.71 9.68
CA GLU A 290 -0.47 -21.74 10.50
C GLU A 290 0.49 -22.89 10.83
N GLU A 291 1.27 -23.35 9.85
CA GLU A 291 2.33 -24.35 10.03
C GLU A 291 3.36 -23.89 11.08
N LEU A 292 3.87 -22.65 10.96
CA LEU A 292 4.83 -22.09 11.90
C LEU A 292 4.25 -21.97 13.32
N ASN A 293 2.99 -21.54 13.43
CA ASN A 293 2.31 -21.44 14.72
C ASN A 293 2.07 -22.81 15.36
N ALA A 294 1.67 -23.82 14.57
CA ALA A 294 1.47 -25.18 15.06
C ALA A 294 2.80 -25.80 15.52
N ALA A 295 3.89 -25.61 14.76
CA ALA A 295 5.22 -26.09 15.13
C ALA A 295 5.71 -25.49 16.46
N ARG A 296 5.41 -24.21 16.72
CA ARG A 296 5.73 -23.56 18.01
C ARG A 296 4.88 -24.11 19.16
N SER A 297 3.59 -24.38 18.95
CA SER A 297 2.71 -24.94 20.00
C SER A 297 3.01 -26.40 20.35
N GLY A 298 3.63 -27.16 19.44
CA GLY A 298 4.05 -28.54 19.71
C GLY A 298 5.44 -28.64 20.38
N ALA A 299 6.16 -27.53 20.54
CA ALA A 299 7.48 -27.47 21.15
C ALA A 299 7.46 -26.99 22.62
N GLU A 300 6.30 -26.53 23.11
CA GLU A 300 6.01 -26.14 24.51
C GLU A 300 5.43 -27.32 25.29
#